data_AF-A0A060YK34-F1
#
_entry.id   AF-A0A060YK34-F1
#
_cell.length_a   1.000
_cell.length_b   1.000
_cell.length_c   1.000
_cell.angle_alpha   90.00
_cell.angle_beta   90.00
_cell.angle_gamma   90.00
#
_symmetry.space_group_name_H-M   'P 1'
#
loop_
_entity.id
_entity.type
_entity.pdbx_description
1 polymer ?
#
loop_
_entity_poly.entity_id
_entity_poly.type
_entity_poly.pdbx_seq_one_letter_code
_entity_poly.pdbx_strand_id
1 'polypeptide(L)'
;MADEEAVPGAEGPLVTVTFQRTPHKKQKYLESQPKALGVAQIALSVFYISSVIVMFTNSMSMLVEDLTHVIGSMFVIIAGSLAIAAQNLHLPTLKACLGMQVVACVASVINLIVSVSDMAGHRHGYSCWKYVEINSTDHNDSCYSITDSTAHYFAELVLIHTALIAISVTLAAYCCKVVNCCSPGQRMPVITLQVPPAQQ
;
A
#
# COMPACT_ATOMS: atom_id res chain seq x y z
N MET A 1 42.56 38.30 -54.55
CA MET A 1 43.90 37.71 -54.35
C MET A 1 43.97 37.42 -52.86
N ALA A 2 43.71 36.18 -52.45
CA ALA A 2 44.72 35.12 -52.32
C ALA A 2 45.70 35.51 -51.18
N ASP A 3 45.94 34.75 -50.11
CA ASP A 3 45.69 33.34 -49.80
C ASP A 3 45.97 33.10 -48.29
N GLU A 4 45.48 31.94 -47.77
CA GLU A 4 46.08 31.03 -46.75
C GLU A 4 46.59 31.57 -45.38
N GLU A 5 46.56 30.88 -44.23
CA GLU A 5 46.15 29.55 -43.75
C GLU A 5 46.21 29.60 -42.20
N ALA A 6 45.43 28.75 -41.51
CA ALA A 6 45.78 27.97 -40.30
C ALA A 6 44.58 27.72 -39.34
N VAL A 7 44.15 26.46 -39.32
CA VAL A 7 43.20 25.76 -38.43
C VAL A 7 43.99 25.15 -37.23
N PRO A 8 43.47 24.44 -36.20
CA PRO A 8 42.16 24.36 -35.50
C PRO A 8 42.28 24.60 -33.97
N GLY A 9 41.16 24.59 -33.24
CA GLY A 9 41.21 24.24 -31.82
C GLY A 9 39.98 24.63 -31.00
N ALA A 10 38.80 24.14 -31.36
CA ALA A 10 37.65 24.21 -30.47
C ALA A 10 36.88 22.89 -30.57
N GLU A 11 37.39 21.90 -29.85
CA GLU A 11 36.75 20.61 -29.56
C GLU A 11 35.49 20.88 -28.71
N GLY A 12 34.42 21.34 -29.37
CA GLY A 12 33.08 21.41 -28.79
C GLY A 12 32.41 20.03 -28.95
N PRO A 13 31.78 19.45 -27.91
CA PRO A 13 31.17 18.14 -28.04
C PRO A 13 30.00 18.20 -29.03
N LEU A 14 30.18 17.58 -30.20
CA LEU A 14 29.29 17.61 -31.38
C LEU A 14 27.98 16.80 -31.21
N VAL A 15 27.59 16.49 -29.98
CA VAL A 15 26.55 15.50 -29.72
C VAL A 15 25.73 15.94 -28.51
N THR A 16 24.56 16.51 -28.76
CA THR A 16 23.52 16.78 -27.75
C THR A 16 22.40 15.76 -27.89
N VAL A 17 21.84 15.40 -26.74
CA VAL A 17 21.39 14.04 -26.49
C VAL A 17 20.08 14.09 -25.65
N THR A 18 18.90 14.03 -26.28
CA THR A 18 17.55 14.08 -25.65
C THR A 18 16.68 12.80 -25.75
N PHE A 19 16.33 12.20 -24.59
CA PHE A 19 15.56 10.92 -24.46
C PHE A 19 14.05 11.11 -24.62
N GLN A 20 13.49 10.60 -25.73
CA GLN A 20 12.04 10.41 -25.87
C GLN A 20 11.67 8.96 -25.52
N ARG A 21 11.61 8.67 -24.22
CA ARG A 21 10.98 7.45 -23.70
C ARG A 21 9.48 7.58 -24.00
N THR A 22 8.86 6.73 -24.80
CA THR A 22 7.42 6.77 -25.08
C THR A 22 6.62 6.56 -23.77
N PRO A 23 6.12 7.62 -23.12
CA PRO A 23 5.60 7.54 -21.74
C PRO A 23 4.16 7.01 -21.71
N HIS A 24 3.41 7.24 -22.79
CA HIS A 24 1.95 7.22 -22.78
C HIS A 24 1.30 5.84 -22.56
N LYS A 25 1.91 4.74 -23.03
CA LYS A 25 1.32 3.39 -22.87
C LYS A 25 1.53 2.78 -21.48
N LYS A 26 2.71 2.98 -20.87
CA LYS A 26 2.97 2.54 -19.49
C LYS A 26 2.25 3.41 -18.48
N GLN A 27 2.14 4.71 -18.75
CA GLN A 27 1.46 5.66 -17.87
C GLN A 27 -0.04 5.35 -17.72
N LYS A 28 -0.76 5.02 -18.80
CA LYS A 28 -2.19 4.67 -18.71
C LYS A 28 -2.47 3.39 -17.89
N TYR A 29 -1.63 2.37 -18.03
CA TYR A 29 -1.77 1.12 -17.26
C TYR A 29 -1.37 1.31 -15.78
N LEU A 30 -0.36 2.14 -15.53
CA LEU A 30 0.09 2.54 -14.19
C LEU A 30 -0.82 3.57 -13.52
N GLU A 31 -1.64 4.33 -14.25
CA GLU A 31 -2.57 5.33 -13.68
C GLU A 31 -3.82 4.68 -13.10
N SER A 32 -4.33 3.60 -13.71
CA SER A 32 -5.54 2.92 -13.24
C SER A 32 -5.30 1.98 -12.05
N GLN A 33 -4.10 1.40 -11.93
CA GLN A 33 -3.79 0.38 -10.93
C GLN A 33 -3.66 0.90 -9.48
N PRO A 34 -2.91 1.99 -9.18
CA PRO A 34 -2.76 2.51 -7.82
C PRO A 34 -4.04 3.17 -7.30
N LYS A 35 -4.90 3.69 -8.19
CA LYS A 35 -6.23 4.20 -7.82
C LYS A 35 -7.11 3.07 -7.29
N ALA A 36 -7.20 1.96 -8.02
CA ALA A 36 -7.99 0.81 -7.59
C ALA A 36 -7.45 0.23 -6.27
N LEU A 37 -6.13 0.13 -6.12
CA LEU A 37 -5.50 -0.31 -4.87
C LEU A 37 -5.78 0.65 -3.70
N GLY A 38 -5.71 1.97 -3.92
CA GLY A 38 -6.03 2.97 -2.89
C GLY A 38 -7.49 2.90 -2.45
N VAL A 39 -8.42 2.71 -3.39
CA VAL A 39 -9.85 2.48 -3.06
C VAL A 39 -10.03 1.19 -2.28
N ALA A 40 -9.37 0.10 -2.66
CA ALA A 40 -9.41 -1.16 -1.93
C ALA A 40 -8.86 -1.03 -0.51
N GLN A 41 -7.77 -0.26 -0.33
CA GLN A 41 -7.17 0.04 0.97
C GLN A 41 -8.16 0.75 1.90
N ILE A 42 -8.90 1.75 1.38
CA ILE A 42 -9.94 2.46 2.13
C ILE A 42 -11.12 1.51 2.43
N ALA A 43 -11.62 0.79 1.43
CA ALA A 43 -12.76 -0.09 1.58
C ALA A 43 -12.52 -1.19 2.62
N LEU A 44 -11.36 -1.86 2.56
CA LEU A 44 -10.95 -2.86 3.54
C LEU A 44 -10.82 -2.27 4.95
N SER A 45 -10.24 -1.07 5.06
CA SER A 45 -10.11 -0.41 6.37
C SER A 45 -11.44 0.01 6.97
N VAL A 46 -12.39 0.48 6.15
CA VAL A 46 -13.74 0.84 6.61
C VAL A 46 -14.52 -0.41 7.01
N PHE A 47 -14.43 -1.49 6.22
CA PHE A 47 -15.01 -2.78 6.55
C PHE A 47 -14.49 -3.27 7.91
N TYR A 48 -13.17 -3.24 8.10
CA TYR A 48 -12.53 -3.60 9.36
C TYR A 48 -13.05 -2.79 10.56
N ILE A 49 -13.11 -1.45 10.44
CA ILE A 49 -13.64 -0.60 11.53
C ILE A 49 -15.09 -0.97 11.84
N SER A 50 -15.91 -1.22 10.81
CA SER A 50 -17.32 -1.60 11.03
C SER A 50 -17.44 -2.93 11.77
N SER A 51 -16.60 -3.90 11.44
CA SER A 51 -16.51 -5.19 12.12
C SER A 51 -16.12 -5.05 13.60
N VAL A 52 -15.11 -4.22 13.90
CA VAL A 52 -14.68 -3.92 15.28
C VAL A 52 -15.80 -3.24 16.07
N ILE A 53 -16.53 -2.28 15.48
CA ILE A 53 -17.68 -1.62 16.14
C ILE A 53 -18.76 -2.64 16.49
N VAL A 54 -19.09 -3.56 15.58
CA VAL A 54 -20.07 -4.61 15.86
C VAL A 54 -19.60 -5.48 17.03
N MET A 55 -18.34 -5.89 17.06
CA MET A 55 -17.78 -6.65 18.20
C MET A 55 -17.84 -5.89 19.51
N PHE A 56 -17.51 -4.60 19.49
CA PHE A 56 -17.59 -3.72 20.65
C PHE A 56 -19.01 -3.62 21.21
N THR A 57 -20.00 -3.39 20.35
CA THR A 57 -21.41 -3.29 20.78
C THR A 57 -21.96 -4.58 21.38
N ASN A 58 -21.43 -5.74 20.96
CA ASN A 58 -21.84 -7.04 21.49
C ASN A 58 -21.05 -7.46 22.75
N SER A 59 -20.23 -6.58 23.34
CA SER A 59 -19.46 -6.85 24.57
C SER A 59 -18.47 -8.01 24.47
N MET A 60 -18.00 -8.30 23.26
CA MET A 60 -17.04 -9.39 22.98
C MET A 60 -15.59 -8.89 22.85
N SER A 61 -15.34 -7.60 23.09
CA SER A 61 -14.03 -6.96 22.85
C SER A 61 -13.40 -6.33 24.10
N MET A 62 -12.06 -6.27 24.12
CA MET A 62 -11.28 -5.56 25.13
C MET A 62 -10.94 -4.13 24.66
N LEU A 63 -11.40 -3.14 25.44
CA LEU A 63 -11.29 -1.70 25.19
C LEU A 63 -9.89 -1.20 24.75
N VAL A 64 -8.81 -1.85 25.20
CA VAL A 64 -7.42 -1.41 24.94
C VAL A 64 -6.94 -1.85 23.55
N GLU A 65 -7.33 -3.04 23.10
CA GLU A 65 -6.98 -3.56 21.77
C GLU A 65 -7.76 -2.82 20.68
N ASP A 66 -9.03 -2.51 20.94
CA ASP A 66 -9.88 -1.74 20.03
C ASP A 66 -9.30 -0.36 19.69
N LEU A 67 -8.70 0.33 20.66
CA LEU A 67 -8.13 1.67 20.43
C LEU A 67 -6.93 1.60 19.47
N THR A 68 -6.07 0.59 19.62
CA THR A 68 -4.91 0.38 18.76
C THR A 68 -5.33 0.04 17.33
N HIS A 69 -6.35 -0.82 17.20
CA HIS A 69 -6.94 -1.21 15.93
C HIS A 69 -7.56 -0.03 15.16
N VAL A 70 -8.29 0.85 15.87
CA VAL A 70 -8.90 2.06 15.29
C VAL A 70 -7.83 3.05 14.83
N ILE A 71 -6.81 3.32 15.66
CA ILE A 71 -5.73 4.24 15.30
C ILE A 71 -4.96 3.72 14.08
N GLY A 72 -4.62 2.43 14.04
CA GLY A 72 -3.95 1.82 12.89
C GLY A 72 -4.76 1.97 11.60
N SER A 73 -6.07 1.79 11.69
CA SER A 73 -6.99 1.93 10.55
C SER A 73 -7.06 3.37 10.02
N MET A 74 -6.99 4.37 10.89
CA MET A 74 -6.91 5.78 10.45
C MET A 74 -5.69 6.05 9.57
N PHE A 75 -4.52 5.51 9.93
CA PHE A 75 -3.32 5.64 9.10
C PHE A 75 -3.49 4.97 7.73
N VAL A 76 -4.14 3.81 7.68
CA VAL A 76 -4.43 3.08 6.45
C VAL A 76 -5.38 3.87 5.53
N ILE A 77 -6.42 4.50 6.07
CA ILE A 77 -7.34 5.35 5.30
C ILE A 77 -6.63 6.58 4.73
N ILE A 78 -5.77 7.23 5.53
CA ILE A 78 -4.98 8.37 5.06
C ILE A 78 -4.03 7.92 3.94
N ALA A 79 -3.36 6.78 4.09
CA ALA A 79 -2.48 6.23 3.06
C ALA A 79 -3.23 5.88 1.77
N GLY A 80 -4.43 5.28 1.87
CA GLY A 80 -5.29 5.01 0.71
C GLY A 80 -5.76 6.29 0.01
N SER A 81 -6.10 7.32 0.78
CA SER A 81 -6.50 8.64 0.25
C SER A 81 -5.35 9.32 -0.50
N LEU A 82 -4.14 9.24 0.05
CA LEU A 82 -2.93 9.74 -0.61
C LEU A 82 -2.57 8.93 -1.86
N ALA A 83 -2.84 7.62 -1.88
CA ALA A 83 -2.65 6.78 -3.07
C ALA A 83 -3.60 7.19 -4.21
N ILE A 84 -4.84 7.58 -3.89
CA ILE A 84 -5.77 8.16 -4.87
C ILE A 84 -5.26 9.53 -5.32
N ALA A 85 -4.83 10.40 -4.40
CA ALA A 85 -4.32 11.73 -4.74
C ALA A 85 -3.03 11.69 -5.59
N ALA A 86 -2.19 10.66 -5.38
CA ALA A 86 -0.95 10.42 -6.11
C ALA A 86 -1.16 10.15 -7.62
N GLN A 87 -2.40 9.89 -8.06
CA GLN A 87 -2.75 9.79 -9.47
C GLN A 87 -2.44 11.09 -10.25
N ASN A 88 -2.39 12.23 -9.57
CA ASN A 88 -2.06 13.52 -10.20
C ASN A 88 -0.56 13.71 -10.45
N LEU A 89 0.27 12.67 -10.22
CA LEU A 89 1.73 12.64 -10.44
C LEU A 89 2.53 13.78 -9.78
N HIS A 90 1.96 14.44 -8.78
CA HIS A 90 2.64 15.51 -8.06
C HIS A 90 3.74 14.92 -7.18
N LEU A 91 5.01 15.23 -7.49
CA LEU A 91 6.20 14.67 -6.82
C LEU A 91 6.15 14.72 -5.28
N PRO A 92 5.74 15.85 -4.66
CA PRO A 92 5.56 15.94 -3.21
C PRO A 92 4.52 14.97 -2.67
N THR A 93 3.39 14.82 -3.37
CA THR A 93 2.30 13.91 -2.99
C THR A 93 2.73 12.45 -3.08
N LEU A 94 3.56 12.10 -4.06
CA LEU A 94 4.14 10.76 -4.20
C LEU A 94 5.10 10.43 -3.05
N LYS A 95 5.93 11.38 -2.62
CA LYS A 95 6.82 11.20 -1.45
C LYS A 95 6.02 11.04 -0.16
N ALA A 96 4.98 11.86 0.03
CA ALA A 96 4.07 11.74 1.17
C ALA A 96 3.34 10.38 1.16
N CYS A 97 2.85 9.96 0.00
CA CYS A 97 2.21 8.65 -0.19
C CYS A 97 3.17 7.51 0.18
N LEU A 98 4.41 7.54 -0.31
CA LEU A 98 5.42 6.54 0.03
C LEU A 98 5.63 6.42 1.55
N GLY A 99 5.82 7.56 2.23
CA GLY A 99 5.99 7.58 3.68
C GLY A 99 4.77 7.01 4.41
N MET A 100 3.57 7.40 4.00
CA MET A 100 2.34 6.92 4.61
C MET A 100 2.04 5.45 4.32
N GLN A 101 2.47 4.90 3.18
CA GLN A 101 2.36 3.47 2.92
C GLN A 101 3.26 2.64 3.83
N VAL A 102 4.44 3.16 4.20
CA VAL A 102 5.30 2.50 5.20
C VAL A 102 4.62 2.51 6.57
N VAL A 103 4.11 3.67 7.00
CA VAL A 103 3.38 3.79 8.28
C VAL A 103 2.16 2.85 8.32
N ALA A 104 1.35 2.85 7.26
CA ALA A 104 0.18 1.98 7.14
C ALA A 104 0.55 0.49 7.14
N CYS A 105 1.66 0.12 6.51
CA CYS A 105 2.19 -1.24 6.52
C CYS A 105 2.58 -1.66 7.94
N VAL A 106 3.36 -0.84 8.65
CA VAL A 106 3.77 -1.11 10.04
C VAL A 106 2.54 -1.23 10.96
N ALA A 107 1.58 -0.30 10.85
CA ALA A 107 0.34 -0.36 11.61
C ALA A 107 -0.45 -1.66 11.33
N SER A 108 -0.53 -2.07 10.06
CA SER A 108 -1.21 -3.31 9.67
C SER A 108 -0.50 -4.56 10.19
N VAL A 109 0.84 -4.56 10.25
CA VAL A 109 1.63 -5.67 10.84
C VAL A 109 1.39 -5.77 12.35
N ILE A 110 1.35 -4.63 13.06
CA ILE A 110 1.05 -4.63 14.50
C ILE A 110 -0.33 -5.21 14.75
N ASN A 111 -1.35 -4.74 14.02
CA ASN A 111 -2.73 -5.24 14.14
C ASN A 111 -2.84 -6.73 13.77
N LEU A 112 -2.06 -7.20 12.79
CA LEU A 112 -1.97 -8.61 12.44
C LEU A 112 -1.41 -9.45 13.61
N ILE A 113 -0.35 -8.99 14.26
CA ILE A 113 0.26 -9.69 15.40
C ILE A 113 -0.73 -9.78 16.57
N VAL A 114 -1.44 -8.68 16.87
CA VAL A 114 -2.49 -8.67 17.90
C VAL A 114 -3.59 -9.66 17.55
N SER A 115 -4.16 -9.58 16.33
CA SER A 115 -5.22 -10.49 15.86
C SER A 115 -4.81 -11.97 15.93
N VAL A 116 -3.56 -12.30 15.59
CA VAL A 116 -3.04 -13.67 15.69
C VAL A 116 -2.85 -14.11 17.15
N SER A 117 -2.43 -13.20 18.02
CA SER A 117 -2.29 -13.46 19.45
C SER A 117 -3.65 -13.73 20.09
N ASP A 118 -4.67 -12.96 19.73
CA ASP A 118 -6.04 -13.15 20.19
C ASP A 118 -6.60 -14.48 19.69
N MET A 119 -6.40 -14.82 18.41
CA MET A 119 -6.80 -16.11 17.86
C MET A 119 -6.15 -17.29 18.61
N ALA A 120 -4.86 -17.18 18.94
CA ALA A 120 -4.15 -18.20 19.71
C ALA A 120 -4.65 -18.29 21.15
N GLY A 121 -4.92 -17.14 21.79
CA GLY A 121 -5.50 -17.06 23.13
C GLY A 121 -6.90 -17.66 23.20
N HIS A 122 -7.76 -17.34 22.22
CA HIS A 122 -9.13 -17.87 22.16
C HIS A 122 -9.17 -19.38 21.96
N ARG A 123 -8.23 -19.93 21.16
CA ARG A 123 -8.11 -21.37 20.92
C ARG A 123 -7.71 -22.17 22.17
N HIS A 124 -7.05 -21.54 23.14
CA HIS A 124 -6.55 -22.21 24.35
C HIS A 124 -7.28 -21.81 25.64
N GLY A 125 -7.93 -20.65 25.67
CA GLY A 125 -8.46 -20.03 26.90
C GLY A 125 -9.96 -20.20 27.14
N TYR A 126 -10.80 -20.21 26.10
CA TYR A 126 -12.25 -20.37 26.26
C TYR A 126 -12.65 -21.84 26.20
N SER A 127 -12.35 -22.59 27.25
CA SER A 127 -13.08 -23.84 27.48
C SER A 127 -14.51 -23.47 27.89
N CYS A 128 -15.50 -23.86 27.09
CA CYS A 128 -16.90 -23.80 27.49
C CYS A 128 -17.04 -24.47 28.86
N TRP A 129 -17.39 -23.68 29.88
CA TRP A 129 -17.51 -24.18 31.24
C TRP A 129 -18.64 -25.19 31.28
N LYS A 130 -18.30 -26.47 31.48
CA LYS A 130 -19.31 -27.49 31.76
C LYS A 130 -19.77 -27.30 33.20
N TYR A 131 -20.87 -26.58 33.40
CA TYR A 131 -21.58 -26.65 34.67
C TYR A 131 -22.05 -28.09 34.87
N VAL A 132 -21.58 -28.73 35.94
CA VAL A 132 -21.80 -30.15 36.26
C VAL A 132 -23.27 -30.47 36.63
N GLU A 133 -24.15 -29.47 36.77
CA GLU A 133 -25.51 -29.67 37.31
C GLU A 133 -26.69 -29.31 36.41
N ILE A 134 -26.48 -28.94 35.13
CA ILE A 134 -27.62 -28.77 34.20
C ILE A 134 -27.33 -29.56 32.93
N ASN A 135 -28.02 -30.70 32.78
CA ASN A 135 -28.00 -31.57 31.60
C ASN A 135 -28.75 -30.90 30.42
N SER A 136 -28.30 -29.72 30.00
CA SER A 136 -28.79 -29.02 28.80
C SER A 136 -27.73 -29.07 27.71
N THR A 137 -27.81 -30.11 26.86
CA THR A 137 -27.01 -30.28 25.64
C THR A 137 -26.97 -29.00 24.78
N ASP A 138 -28.07 -28.25 24.79
CA ASP A 138 -28.29 -27.01 24.02
C ASP A 138 -27.31 -25.86 24.37
N HIS A 139 -26.86 -25.77 25.63
CA HIS A 139 -25.97 -24.68 26.08
C HIS A 139 -24.52 -24.91 25.68
N ASN A 140 -24.11 -26.18 25.63
CA ASN A 140 -22.78 -26.58 25.20
C ASN A 140 -22.62 -26.36 23.68
N ASP A 141 -23.63 -26.72 22.90
CA ASP A 141 -23.63 -26.53 21.43
C ASP A 141 -23.61 -25.04 21.06
N SER A 142 -24.38 -24.20 21.77
CA SER A 142 -24.37 -22.74 21.59
C SER A 142 -23.00 -22.12 21.88
N CYS A 143 -22.33 -22.56 22.95
CA CYS A 143 -21.00 -22.07 23.30
C CYS A 143 -19.94 -22.46 22.25
N TYR A 144 -19.93 -23.72 21.81
CA TYR A 144 -19.03 -24.15 20.74
C TYR A 144 -19.29 -23.39 19.43
N SER A 145 -20.55 -23.16 19.08
CA SER A 145 -20.91 -22.38 17.89
C SER A 145 -20.41 -20.93 17.96
N ILE A 146 -20.46 -20.30 19.15
CA ILE A 146 -19.93 -18.95 19.36
C ILE A 146 -18.40 -18.94 19.27
N THR A 147 -17.71 -19.86 19.97
CA THR A 147 -16.24 -19.93 19.93
C THR A 147 -15.72 -20.18 18.52
N ASP A 148 -16.38 -21.06 17.77
CA ASP A 148 -16.05 -21.34 16.36
C ASP A 148 -16.27 -20.09 15.49
N SER A 149 -17.41 -19.41 15.65
CA SER A 149 -17.70 -18.15 14.94
C SER A 149 -16.67 -17.05 15.24
N THR A 150 -16.24 -16.91 16.49
CA THR A 150 -15.21 -15.94 16.89
C THR A 150 -13.84 -16.30 16.28
N ALA A 151 -13.48 -17.58 16.21
CA ALA A 151 -12.25 -18.02 15.56
C ALA A 151 -12.25 -17.70 14.05
N HIS A 152 -13.38 -17.92 13.38
CA HIS A 152 -13.57 -17.54 11.98
C HIS A 152 -13.44 -16.03 11.77
N TYR A 153 -14.00 -15.23 12.68
CA TYR A 153 -13.87 -13.78 12.66
C TYR A 153 -12.40 -13.32 12.74
N PHE A 154 -11.61 -13.84 13.69
CA PHE A 154 -10.18 -13.48 13.77
C PHE A 154 -9.40 -13.91 12.51
N ALA A 155 -9.74 -15.05 11.92
CA ALA A 155 -9.15 -15.48 10.66
C ALA A 155 -9.47 -14.50 9.51
N GLU A 156 -10.69 -13.97 9.46
CA GLU A 156 -11.05 -12.91 8.51
C GLU A 156 -10.24 -11.63 8.73
N LEU A 157 -10.04 -11.20 9.98
CA LEU A 157 -9.21 -10.03 10.30
C LEU A 157 -7.75 -10.21 9.85
N VAL A 158 -7.20 -11.40 10.07
CA VAL A 158 -5.85 -11.77 9.59
C VAL A 158 -5.74 -11.64 8.08
N LEU A 159 -6.75 -12.09 7.32
CA LEU A 159 -6.78 -11.95 5.87
C LEU A 159 -6.84 -10.48 5.43
N ILE A 160 -7.67 -9.66 6.09
CA ILE A 160 -7.79 -8.23 5.79
C ILE A 160 -6.45 -7.52 6.03
N HIS A 161 -5.81 -7.71 7.18
CA HIS A 161 -4.51 -7.09 7.46
C HIS A 161 -3.42 -7.56 6.50
N THR A 162 -3.41 -8.84 6.14
CA THR A 162 -2.48 -9.37 5.13
C THR A 162 -2.69 -8.71 3.77
N ALA A 163 -3.94 -8.52 3.34
CA ALA A 163 -4.26 -7.82 2.10
C ALA A 163 -3.83 -6.35 2.15
N LEU A 164 -4.06 -5.65 3.28
CA LEU A 164 -3.62 -4.28 3.49
C LEU A 164 -2.10 -4.14 3.39
N ILE A 165 -1.34 -5.06 4.00
CA ILE A 165 0.13 -5.10 3.89
C ILE A 165 0.55 -5.27 2.42
N ALA A 166 -0.04 -6.23 1.71
CA ALA A 166 0.29 -6.49 0.30
C ALA A 166 -0.01 -5.28 -0.59
N ILE A 167 -1.15 -4.61 -0.37
CA ILE A 167 -1.53 -3.38 -1.07
C ILE A 167 -0.55 -2.26 -0.76
N SER A 168 -0.20 -2.04 0.52
CA SER A 168 0.74 -1.00 0.93
C SER A 168 2.13 -1.19 0.34
N VAL A 169 2.67 -2.43 0.36
CA VAL A 169 3.95 -2.76 -0.28
C VAL A 169 3.91 -2.52 -1.78
N THR A 170 2.82 -2.92 -2.43
CA THR A 170 2.62 -2.72 -3.87
C THR A 170 2.58 -1.24 -4.22
N LEU A 171 1.81 -0.43 -3.47
CA LEU A 171 1.73 1.02 -3.66
C LEU A 171 3.07 1.72 -3.37
N ALA A 172 3.81 1.29 -2.35
CA ALA A 172 5.15 1.79 -2.07
C ALA A 172 6.11 1.50 -3.24
N ALA A 173 6.09 0.28 -3.79
CA ALA A 173 6.91 -0.08 -4.96
C ALA A 173 6.56 0.76 -6.19
N TYR A 174 5.27 1.05 -6.41
CA TYR A 174 4.83 1.97 -7.45
C TYR A 174 5.35 3.39 -7.21
N CYS A 175 5.17 3.93 -6.00
CA CYS A 175 5.64 5.27 -5.65
C CYS A 175 7.17 5.39 -5.83
N CYS A 176 7.96 4.39 -5.40
CA CYS A 176 9.40 4.35 -5.60
C CYS A 176 9.79 4.38 -7.08
N LYS A 177 9.11 3.60 -7.93
CA LYS A 177 9.38 3.60 -9.38
C LYS A 177 9.09 4.95 -10.02
N VAL A 178 7.97 5.59 -9.67
CA VAL A 178 7.58 6.90 -10.22
C VAL A 178 8.50 8.01 -9.73
N VAL A 179 8.83 8.03 -8.43
CA VAL A 179 9.77 9.00 -7.86
C VAL A 179 11.13 8.87 -8.52
N ASN A 180 11.64 7.65 -8.75
CA ASN A 180 12.92 7.46 -9.43
C ASN A 180 12.89 7.93 -10.90
N CYS A 181 11.75 7.81 -11.60
CA CYS A 181 11.60 8.29 -12.98
C CYS A 181 11.42 9.81 -13.10
N CYS A 182 10.77 10.45 -12.14
CA CYS A 182 10.38 11.86 -12.20
C CYS A 182 11.18 12.76 -11.25
N SER A 183 12.08 12.19 -10.43
CA SER A 183 13.01 12.98 -9.63
C SER A 183 14.05 13.64 -10.54
N PRO A 184 14.48 14.87 -10.23
CA PRO A 184 15.49 15.59 -11.01
C PRO A 184 16.91 14.93 -11.02
N GLY A 185 17.05 13.68 -10.55
CA GLY A 185 18.32 12.99 -10.36
C GLY A 185 18.75 12.02 -11.47
N GLN A 186 17.88 11.56 -12.38
CA GLN A 186 18.27 10.54 -13.36
C GLN A 186 18.33 11.08 -14.79
N ARG A 187 19.46 11.72 -15.11
CA ARG A 187 19.89 12.04 -16.47
C ARG A 187 20.09 10.74 -17.25
N MET A 188 19.12 10.33 -18.07
CA MET A 188 19.38 9.42 -19.19
C MET A 188 19.66 10.26 -20.44
N PRO A 189 20.87 10.24 -21.01
CA PRO A 189 21.18 10.89 -22.26
C PRO A 189 20.74 9.99 -23.46
N VAL A 190 19.82 10.41 -24.35
CA VAL A 190 19.59 9.73 -25.66
C VAL A 190 20.28 10.50 -26.72
N ILE A 191 21.10 9.88 -27.53
CA ILE A 191 21.89 10.64 -28.48
C ILE A 191 21.01 10.99 -29.69
N THR A 192 20.74 12.28 -29.92
CA THR A 192 20.14 12.72 -31.19
C THR A 192 21.27 13.10 -32.14
N LEU A 193 21.45 12.32 -33.20
CA LEU A 193 22.37 12.63 -34.29
C LEU A 193 21.71 13.67 -35.21
N GLN A 194 22.23 14.89 -35.23
CA GLN A 194 21.96 15.83 -36.32
C GLN A 194 22.78 15.39 -37.53
N VAL A 195 22.13 14.85 -38.57
CA VAL A 195 22.77 14.61 -39.86
C VAL A 195 22.85 15.97 -40.59
N PRO A 196 24.03 16.40 -41.06
CA PRO A 196 24.17 17.64 -41.83
C PRO A 196 23.29 17.58 -43.09
N PRO A 197 22.72 18.72 -43.54
CA PRO A 197 21.99 18.75 -44.80
C PRO A 197 22.94 18.33 -45.93
N ALA A 198 22.50 17.39 -46.76
CA ALA A 198 23.21 17.02 -47.96
C ALA A 198 23.43 18.28 -48.80
N GLN A 199 24.70 18.66 -49.01
CA GLN A 199 25.03 19.68 -49.99
C GLN A 199 24.85 19.08 -51.38
N GLN A 200 23.79 19.58 -52.04
CA GLN A 200 23.48 19.58 -53.48
C GLN A 200 23.13 18.24 -54.14
#